data_AF-A0A174MTW0-F1
#
_entry.id   AF-A0A174MTW0-F1
#
_cell.length_a   1.000
_cell.length_b   1.000
_cell.length_c   1.000
_cell.angle_alpha   90.00
_cell.angle_beta   90.00
_cell.angle_gamma   90.00
#
_symmetry.space_group_name_H-M   'P 1'
#
loop_
_entity.id
_entity.type
_entity.pdbx_description
1 polymer ?
#
loop_
_entity_poly.entity_id
_entity_poly.type
_entity_poly.pdbx_seq_one_letter_code
_entity_poly.pdbx_strand_id
1 'polypeptide(L)' 'MITLEQLVAPDSWARIIDLFVDILPIDKLGVKHVKLQSEGRPPYNPVTLLKLYLLWL' A
#
# COMPACT_ATOMS: atom_id res chain seq x y z
N MET A 1 -3.65 -11.00 18.34
CA MET A 1 -4.36 -9.90 17.67
C MET A 1 -4.41 -10.24 16.19
N ILE A 2 -5.59 -10.25 15.57
CA ILE A 2 -5.75 -10.57 14.14
C ILE A 2 -5.35 -9.33 13.33
N THR A 3 -4.53 -9.50 12.29
CA THR A 3 -4.13 -8.40 11.39
C THR A 3 -5.12 -8.27 10.23
N LEU A 4 -5.18 -7.10 9.59
CA LEU A 4 -6.04 -6.88 8.41
C LEU A 4 -5.71 -7.85 7.27
N GLU A 5 -4.43 -8.18 7.09
CA GLU A 5 -3.95 -9.17 6.09
C GLU A 5 -4.53 -10.58 6.30
N GLN A 6 -4.82 -10.94 7.55
CA GLN A 6 -5.41 -12.23 7.90
C GLN A 6 -6.92 -12.28 7.62
N LEU A 7 -7.56 -11.13 7.40
CA LEU A 7 -8.98 -11.03 7.05
C LEU A 7 -9.21 -11.11 5.53
N VAL A 8 -8.14 -11.01 4.73
CA VAL A 8 -8.22 -11.12 3.26
C VAL A 8 -8.29 -12.60 2.86
N ALA A 9 -9.29 -12.98 2.06
CA ALA A 9 -9.41 -14.35 1.57
C ALA A 9 -8.15 -14.80 0.80
N PRO A 10 -7.76 -16.09 0.83
CA PRO A 10 -6.57 -16.59 0.13
C PRO A 10 -6.60 -16.35 -1.38
N ASP A 11 -7.79 -16.42 -1.97
CA ASP A 11 -8.09 -16.29 -3.39
C ASP A 11 -8.51 -14.86 -3.79
N SER A 12 -8.40 -13.89 -2.87
CA SER A 12 -8.78 -12.51 -3.12
C SER A 12 -7.85 -11.82 -4.11
N TRP A 13 -8.46 -11.07 -5.03
CA TRP A 13 -7.76 -10.20 -5.98
C TRP A 13 -6.85 -9.17 -5.30
N ALA A 14 -7.18 -8.77 -4.07
CA ALA A 14 -6.37 -7.87 -3.25
C ALA A 14 -4.93 -8.36 -3.09
N ARG A 15 -4.70 -9.68 -3.04
CA ARG A 15 -3.34 -10.26 -2.91
C ARG A 15 -2.50 -10.07 -4.18
N ILE A 16 -3.13 -10.09 -5.35
CA ILE A 16 -2.45 -9.83 -6.63
C ILE A 16 -2.07 -8.35 -6.72
N ILE A 17 -2.98 -7.46 -6.32
CA ILE A 17 -2.71 -6.03 -6.25
C ILE A 17 -1.54 -5.77 -5.28
N ASP A 18 -1.51 -6.45 -4.14
CA ASP A 18 -0.42 -6.32 -3.16
C ASP A 18 0.95 -6.64 -3.78
N LEU A 19 1.04 -7.81 -4.45
CA LEU A 19 2.25 -8.23 -5.14
C LEU A 19 2.64 -7.28 -6.29
N PHE A 20 1.67 -6.80 -7.05
CA PHE A 20 1.91 -5.86 -8.15
C PHE A 20 2.44 -4.52 -7.64
N VAL A 21 1.88 -4.01 -6.54
CA VAL A 21 2.31 -2.72 -6.00
C VAL A 21 3.71 -2.83 -5.36
N ASP A 22 4.04 -3.96 -4.75
CA ASP A 22 5.34 -4.17 -4.12
C ASP A 22 6.52 -4.21 -5.12
N ILE A 23 6.27 -4.58 -6.40
CA ILE A 23 7.31 -4.58 -7.44
C ILE A 23 7.53 -3.21 -8.11
N LEU A 24 6.63 -2.24 -7.87
CA LEU A 24 6.71 -0.94 -8.52
C LEU A 24 7.79 -0.06 -7.88
N PRO A 25 8.62 0.66 -8.67
CA PRO A 25 9.56 1.65 -8.15
C PRO A 25 8.80 2.93 -7.73
N ILE A 26 8.11 2.88 -6.59
CA ILE A 26 7.23 3.93 -6.07
C ILE A 26 7.94 5.29 -5.98
N ASP A 27 9.24 5.28 -5.68
CA ASP A 27 10.11 6.47 -5.62
C ASP A 27 10.27 7.17 -6.98
N LYS A 28 10.23 6.41 -8.09
CA LYS A 28 10.39 6.92 -9.46
C LYS A 28 9.06 7.31 -10.10
N LEU A 29 7.95 6.79 -9.59
CA LEU A 29 6.59 7.04 -10.11
C LEU A 29 6.02 8.40 -9.70
N GLY A 30 6.78 9.22 -8.96
CA GLY A 30 6.34 10.54 -8.54
C GLY A 30 5.37 10.52 -7.34
N VAL A 31 5.27 9.40 -6.63
CA VAL A 31 4.49 9.32 -5.38
C VAL A 31 5.13 10.24 -4.35
N LYS A 32 4.34 11.19 -3.85
CA LYS A 32 4.79 12.16 -2.84
C LYS A 32 4.75 11.55 -1.45
N HIS A 33 5.57 12.07 -0.54
CA HIS A 33 5.63 11.64 0.87
C HIS A 33 6.07 10.19 1.12
N VAL A 34 6.83 9.61 0.19
CA VAL A 34 7.45 8.28 0.37
C VAL A 34 8.55 8.31 1.45
N LYS A 35 9.16 9.47 1.69
CA LYS A 35 10.18 9.67 2.73
C LYS A 35 9.53 10.08 4.04
N LEU A 36 9.93 9.41 5.12
CA LEU A 36 9.54 9.71 6.49
C LEU A 36 9.99 11.14 6.86
N GLN A 37 9.08 11.93 7.40
CA GLN A 37 9.41 13.24 7.97
C GLN A 37 9.95 13.06 9.40
N SER A 38 10.86 13.95 9.79
CA SER A 38 11.55 13.86 11.10
C SER A 38 10.63 14.17 12.28
N GLU A 39 9.52 14.87 12.06
CA GLU A 39 8.59 15.33 13.10
C GLU A 39 7.15 15.23 12.59
N GLY A 40 6.20 15.16 13.52
CA GLY A 40 4.76 15.16 13.24
C GLY A 40 4.04 13.86 13.55
N ARG A 41 2.78 13.77 13.09
CA ARG A 41 1.94 12.57 13.27
C ARG A 41 2.54 11.41 12.47
N PRO A 42 2.47 10.16 12.97
CA PRO A 42 2.91 8.99 12.22
C PRO A 42 2.32 9.01 10.81
N PRO A 43 3.14 8.96 9.76
CA PRO A 43 2.64 9.03 8.40
C PRO A 43 1.89 7.74 8.04
N TYR A 44 0.95 7.86 7.13
CA TYR A 44 0.38 6.70 6.45
C TYR A 44 1.38 6.16 5.42
N ASN A 45 1.26 4.88 5.08
CA ASN A 45 2.04 4.34 3.97
C ASN A 45 1.39 4.79 2.64
N PRO A 46 2.05 5.62 1.81
CA PRO A 46 1.48 6.11 0.56
C PRO A 46 1.16 4.98 -0.43
N VAL A 47 1.86 3.85 -0.33
CA VAL A 47 1.63 2.64 -1.11
C VAL A 47 0.24 2.04 -0.82
N THR A 48 -0.24 2.16 0.42
CA THR A 48 -1.58 1.69 0.80
C THR A 48 -2.69 2.45 0.06
N LEU A 49 -2.50 3.74 -0.23
CA LEU A 49 -3.48 4.50 -1.02
C LEU A 49 -3.54 4.03 -2.47
N LEU A 50 -2.39 3.68 -3.06
CA LEU A 50 -2.32 3.11 -4.41
C LEU A 50 -3.03 1.75 -4.47
N LYS A 51 -2.82 0.89 -3.46
CA LYS A 51 -3.52 -0.40 -3.33
C LYS A 51 -5.03 -0.21 -3.30
N LEU A 52 -5.54 0.76 -2.54
CA LEU A 52 -6.98 1.07 -2.48
C LEU A 52 -7.53 1.61 -3.81
N TYR A 53 -6.76 2.45 -4.51
CA TYR A 53 -7.15 2.97 -5.82
C TYR A 53 -7.29 1.85 -6.87
N LEU A 54 -6.34 0.92 -6.92
CA LEU A 54 -6.35 -0.20 -7.86
C LEU A 54 -7.42 -1.25 -7.52
N LEU A 55 -7.80 -1.41 -6.24
CA LEU A 55 -8.85 -2.34 -5.83
C LEU A 55 -10.24 -1.87 -6.26
N TRP A 56 -10.46 -0.55 -6.28
CA TRP A 56 -11.73 0.08 -6.66
C TRP A 56 -11.87 0.34 -8.16
N LEU A 57 -10.78 0.15 -8.92
CA LEU A 57 -10.76 0.25 -10.38
C LEU A 57 -11.20 -1.08 -11.01
#